data_AF-A0A1E1WBU8-F1
#
_entry.id   AF-A0A1E1WBU8-F1
#
_cell.length_a   1.000
_cell.length_b   1.000
_cell.length_c   1.000
_cell.angle_alpha   90.00
_cell.angle_beta   90.00
_cell.angle_gamma   90.00
#
_symmetry.space_group_name_H-M   'P 1'
#
loop_
_entity.id
_entity.type
_entity.pdbx_description
1 polymer ?
#
loop_
_entity_poly.entity_id
_entity_poly.type
_entity_poly.pdbx_seq_one_letter_code
_entity_poly.pdbx_strand_id
1 'polypeptide(L)'
;LISAFGDRRPPHRLYLQLFKMAHDKESTDIFIARARALLARLPRGDLSEKVELDMVYGLLNDRIRRQVRREEVTTFAGLLRRAREIEDATAPIVPPVAHRRAM
;
A
#
# COMPACT_ATOMS: atom_id res chain seq x y z
N LEU A 1 25.39 -7.45 -19.24
CA LEU A 1 24.22 -6.98 -20.02
C LEU A 1 22.97 -6.77 -19.13
N ILE A 2 23.08 -6.04 -18.02
CA ILE A 2 21.92 -5.77 -17.11
C ILE A 2 21.37 -4.33 -17.32
N SER A 3 22.05 -3.49 -18.09
CA SER A 3 21.72 -2.07 -18.29
C SER A 3 20.55 -1.78 -19.26
N ALA A 4 19.87 -2.81 -19.77
CA ALA A 4 18.84 -2.67 -20.80
C ALA A 4 17.39 -2.66 -20.28
N PHE A 5 17.14 -3.12 -19.05
CA PHE A 5 15.76 -3.37 -18.55
C PHE A 5 15.34 -2.52 -17.33
N GLY A 6 16.21 -1.61 -16.87
CA GLY A 6 15.85 -0.66 -15.81
C GLY A 6 14.95 0.44 -16.37
N ASP A 7 13.91 0.80 -15.62
CA ASP A 7 13.15 2.01 -15.91
C ASP A 7 14.09 3.21 -15.97
N ARG A 8 14.20 3.82 -17.15
CA ARG A 8 15.11 4.95 -17.39
C ARG A 8 14.50 6.29 -16.98
N ARG A 9 13.31 6.28 -16.37
CA ARG A 9 12.66 7.53 -15.98
C ARG A 9 13.41 8.18 -14.83
N PRO A 10 13.71 9.48 -14.92
CA PRO A 10 14.38 10.19 -13.84
C PRO A 10 13.50 10.25 -12.58
N PRO A 11 14.09 10.34 -11.37
CA PRO A 11 13.38 10.32 -10.09
C PRO A 11 12.14 11.22 -10.01
N HIS A 12 12.23 12.46 -10.52
CA HIS A 12 11.10 13.40 -10.48
C HIS A 12 9.85 12.89 -11.21
N ARG A 13 10.00 12.09 -12.29
CA ARG A 13 8.85 11.47 -12.97
C ARG A 13 8.25 10.32 -12.17
N LEU A 14 9.07 9.61 -11.40
CA LEU A 14 8.60 8.56 -10.50
C LEU A 14 7.82 9.15 -9.33
N TYR A 15 8.29 10.27 -8.75
CA TYR A 15 7.54 11.01 -7.73
C TYR A 15 6.20 11.52 -8.26
N LEU A 16 6.18 12.13 -9.44
CA LEU A 16 4.93 12.55 -10.08
C LEU A 16 3.97 11.38 -10.31
N GLN A 17 4.48 10.21 -10.66
CA GLN A 17 3.63 9.02 -10.80
C GLN A 17 3.13 8.52 -9.44
N LEU A 18 4.00 8.51 -8.41
CA LEU A 18 3.65 8.08 -7.06
C LEU A 18 2.52 8.94 -6.51
N PHE A 19 2.68 10.27 -6.53
CA PHE A 19 1.69 11.20 -5.99
C PHE A 19 0.40 11.31 -6.84
N LYS A 20 0.37 10.71 -8.03
CA LYS A 20 -0.86 10.50 -8.82
C LYS A 20 -1.61 9.23 -8.45
N MET A 21 -1.01 8.33 -7.66
CA MET A 21 -1.70 7.13 -7.19
C MET A 21 -2.78 7.53 -6.19
N ALA A 22 -3.92 6.84 -6.25
CA ALA A 22 -5.00 6.97 -5.28
C ALA A 22 -5.37 5.58 -4.76
N HIS A 23 -5.41 5.43 -3.43
CA HIS A 23 -5.89 4.21 -2.80
C HIS A 23 -7.42 4.22 -2.73
N ASP A 24 -8.06 3.59 -3.73
CA ASP A 24 -9.51 3.53 -3.85
C ASP A 24 -10.07 2.20 -3.31
N LYS A 25 -10.42 1.25 -4.19
CA LYS A 25 -11.11 0.00 -3.83
C LYS A 25 -10.18 -1.19 -3.57
N GLU A 26 -8.90 -1.07 -3.91
CA GLU A 26 -7.94 -2.16 -3.73
C GLU A 26 -7.57 -2.32 -2.24
N SER A 27 -7.14 -3.52 -1.83
CA SER A 27 -6.65 -3.72 -0.47
C SER A 27 -5.40 -2.90 -0.22
N THR A 28 -5.17 -2.52 1.03
CA THR A 28 -3.99 -1.74 1.42
C THR A 28 -2.70 -2.47 1.03
N ASP A 29 -2.68 -3.80 1.11
CA ASP A 29 -1.56 -4.62 0.65
C ASP A 29 -1.20 -4.39 -0.82
N ILE A 30 -2.19 -4.41 -1.71
CA ILE A 30 -1.97 -4.23 -3.16
C ILE A 30 -1.48 -2.80 -3.43
N PHE A 31 -2.10 -1.80 -2.80
CA PHE A 31 -1.71 -0.41 -2.95
C PHE A 31 -0.25 -0.17 -2.50
N ILE A 32 0.11 -0.64 -1.30
CA ILE A 32 1.47 -0.52 -0.76
C ILE A 32 2.47 -1.26 -1.65
N ALA A 33 2.15 -2.47 -2.12
CA ALA A 33 3.04 -3.22 -3.00
C ALA A 33 3.35 -2.45 -4.29
N ARG A 34 2.34 -1.84 -4.92
CA ARG A 34 2.52 -0.99 -6.11
C ARG A 34 3.36 0.24 -5.83
N ALA A 35 3.10 0.94 -4.72
CA ALA A 35 3.84 2.14 -4.34
C ALA A 35 5.32 1.81 -4.10
N ARG A 36 5.60 0.73 -3.35
CA ARG A 36 6.96 0.27 -3.08
C ARG A 36 7.66 -0.24 -4.34
N ALA A 37 6.95 -0.90 -5.24
CA ALA A 37 7.51 -1.30 -6.53
C ALA A 37 7.92 -0.10 -7.39
N LEU A 38 7.19 1.03 -7.30
CA LEU A 38 7.56 2.27 -7.98
C LEU A 38 8.79 2.94 -7.33
N LEU A 39 8.80 3.02 -5.99
CA LEU A 39 9.91 3.60 -5.21
C LEU A 39 11.21 2.83 -5.36
N ALA A 40 11.15 1.49 -5.47
CA ALA A 40 12.31 0.62 -5.68
C ALA A 40 13.07 0.88 -7.00
N ARG A 41 12.50 1.70 -7.91
CA ARG A 41 13.13 2.11 -9.17
C ARG A 41 14.04 3.34 -8.99
N LEU A 42 13.98 3.99 -7.84
CA LEU A 42 14.89 5.07 -7.47
C LEU A 42 16.29 4.51 -7.16
N PRO A 43 17.35 5.34 -7.28
CA PRO A 43 18.67 4.96 -6.81
C PRO A 43 18.66 4.48 -5.36
N ARG A 44 19.38 3.40 -5.07
CA ARG A 44 19.43 2.82 -3.72
C ARG A 44 20.05 3.84 -2.75
N GLY A 45 19.39 4.07 -1.62
CA GLY A 45 19.86 4.96 -0.57
C GLY A 45 19.33 6.40 -0.65
N ASP A 46 18.65 6.78 -1.75
CA ASP A 46 18.05 8.11 -1.87
C ASP A 46 16.93 8.35 -0.84
N LEU A 47 16.22 7.29 -0.47
CA LEU A 47 15.14 7.33 0.50
C LEU A 47 15.37 6.30 1.60
N SER A 48 15.06 6.70 2.84
CA SER A 48 14.88 5.76 3.95
C SER A 48 13.43 5.27 3.98
N GLU A 49 13.19 4.10 4.59
CA GLU A 49 11.83 3.56 4.75
C GLU A 49 10.88 4.55 5.45
N LYS A 50 11.40 5.35 6.40
CA LYS A 50 10.63 6.41 7.04
C LYS A 50 10.08 7.41 6.02
N VAL A 51 10.92 7.88 5.10
CA VAL A 51 10.53 8.86 4.07
C VAL A 51 9.58 8.22 3.07
N GLU A 52 9.83 6.98 2.66
CA GLU A 52 8.90 6.24 1.80
C GLU A 52 7.51 6.10 2.45
N LEU A 53 7.46 5.78 3.74
CA LEU A 53 6.23 5.74 4.52
C LEU A 53 5.54 7.11 4.59
N ASP A 54 6.28 8.19 4.82
CA ASP A 54 5.72 9.55 4.84
C ASP A 54 5.06 9.90 3.50
N MET A 55 5.70 9.53 2.38
CA MET A 55 5.15 9.75 1.04
C MET A 55 3.89 8.92 0.79
N VAL A 56 3.90 7.63 1.14
CA VAL A 56 2.80 6.71 0.84
C VAL A 56 1.61 6.91 1.79
N TYR A 57 1.86 7.25 3.06
CA TYR A 57 0.82 7.47 4.05
C TYR A 57 -0.18 8.55 3.62
N GLY A 58 0.31 9.63 3.00
CA GLY A 58 -0.54 10.70 2.48
C GLY A 58 -1.51 10.27 1.38
N LEU A 59 -1.24 9.14 0.73
CA LEU A 59 -1.99 8.60 -0.40
C LEU A 59 -2.93 7.44 -0.01
N LEU A 60 -2.87 6.99 1.25
CA LEU A 60 -3.74 5.95 1.77
C LEU A 60 -5.20 6.40 1.81
N ASN A 61 -6.10 5.43 1.68
CA ASN A 61 -7.52 5.66 1.83
C ASN A 61 -7.83 6.29 3.19
N ASP A 62 -8.73 7.28 3.21
CA ASP A 62 -9.16 7.99 4.41
C ASP A 62 -9.60 7.05 5.54
N ARG A 63 -10.24 5.92 5.20
CA ARG A 63 -10.68 4.94 6.19
C ARG A 63 -9.52 4.37 7.00
N ILE A 64 -8.36 4.14 6.37
CA ILE A 64 -7.16 3.65 7.02
C ILE A 64 -6.52 4.77 7.85
N ARG A 65 -6.35 5.96 7.27
CA ARG A 65 -5.72 7.12 7.95
C ARG A 65 -6.46 7.61 9.18
N ARG A 66 -7.79 7.40 9.25
CA ARG A 66 -8.59 7.74 10.44
C ARG A 66 -8.35 6.79 11.61
N GLN A 67 -7.87 5.57 11.36
CA GLN A 67 -7.75 4.52 12.36
C GLN A 67 -6.29 4.20 12.71
N VAL A 68 -5.35 4.50 11.81
CA VAL A 68 -3.91 4.35 12.03
C VAL A 68 -3.27 5.72 11.99
N ARG A 69 -2.79 6.21 13.15
CA ARG A 69 -2.03 7.46 13.20
C ARG A 69 -0.65 7.26 12.56
N ARG A 70 -0.15 8.27 11.85
CA ARG A 70 1.15 8.20 11.17
C ARG A 70 2.27 7.86 12.14
N GLU A 71 2.24 8.44 13.33
CA GLU A 71 3.31 8.34 14.35
C GLU A 71 3.38 6.96 15.00
N GLU A 72 2.32 6.16 14.92
CA GLU A 72 2.25 4.81 15.51
C GLU A 72 2.93 3.74 14.65
N VAL A 73 3.27 4.05 13.39
CA VAL A 73 3.84 3.09 12.43
C VAL A 73 5.20 3.54 11.94
N THR A 74 6.22 2.71 12.14
CA THR A 74 7.60 3.01 11.75
C THR A 74 8.09 2.18 10.57
N THR A 75 7.37 1.12 10.20
CA THR A 75 7.70 0.20 9.10
C THR A 75 6.48 -0.11 8.24
N PHE A 76 6.69 -0.47 6.98
CA PHE A 76 5.61 -0.94 6.10
C PHE A 76 4.93 -2.19 6.66
N ALA A 77 5.69 -3.08 7.31
CA ALA A 77 5.13 -4.27 7.95
C ALA A 77 4.14 -3.90 9.08
N GLY A 78 4.49 -2.91 9.91
CA GLY A 78 3.63 -2.40 10.96
C GLY A 78 2.34 -1.79 10.42
N LEU A 79 2.45 -0.98 9.36
CA LEU A 79 1.29 -0.39 8.67
C LEU A 79 0.38 -1.46 8.08
N LEU A 80 0.92 -2.43 7.33
CA LEU A 80 0.13 -3.50 6.70
C LEU A 80 -0.60 -4.36 7.71
N ARG A 81 0.05 -4.70 8.83
CA ARG A 81 -0.61 -5.42 9.92
C ARG A 81 -1.86 -4.68 10.42
N ARG A 82 -1.72 -3.38 10.74
CA ARG A 82 -2.84 -2.55 11.23
C ARG A 82 -3.93 -2.37 10.18
N ALA A 83 -3.54 -2.20 8.92
CA ALA A 83 -4.50 -2.05 7.82
C ALA A 83 -5.35 -3.31 7.62
N ARG A 84 -4.75 -4.51 7.68
CA ARG A 84 -5.50 -5.78 7.60
C ARG A 84 -6.51 -5.94 8.72
N GLU A 85 -6.13 -5.63 9.97
CA GLU A 85 -7.04 -5.64 11.12
C GLU A 85 -8.29 -4.75 10.86
N ILE A 86 -8.09 -3.57 10.28
CA ILE A 86 -9.17 -2.63 9.94
C ILE A 86 -10.03 -3.12 8.76
N GLU A 87 -9.40 -3.72 7.77
CA GLU A 87 -10.07 -4.26 6.59
C GLU A 87 -10.97 -5.45 6.97
N ASP A 88 -10.43 -6.39 7.75
CA ASP A 88 -11.13 -7.57 8.27
C ASP A 88 -12.32 -7.19 9.17
N ALA A 89 -12.14 -6.19 10.05
CA ALA A 89 -13.20 -5.73 10.96
C ALA A 89 -14.43 -5.13 10.24
N THR A 90 -14.28 -4.72 8.98
CA THR A 90 -15.39 -4.17 8.18
C THR A 90 -15.76 -5.07 7.01
N ALA A 91 -15.10 -6.23 6.87
CA ALA A 91 -15.51 -7.22 5.88
C ALA A 91 -16.94 -7.66 6.22
N PRO A 92 -17.86 -7.69 5.24
CA PRO A 92 -19.21 -8.17 5.51
C PRO A 92 -19.14 -9.61 6.00
N ILE A 93 -19.84 -9.89 7.11
CA ILE A 93 -20.02 -11.26 7.59
C ILE A 93 -20.82 -11.98 6.52
N VAL A 94 -20.16 -12.79 5.69
CA VAL A 94 -20.84 -13.68 4.76
C VAL A 94 -21.35 -14.86 5.60
N PRO A 95 -22.66 -15.00 5.83
CA PRO A 95 -23.17 -16.14 6.57
C PRO A 95 -22.80 -17.43 5.83
N PRO A 96 -22.48 -18.51 6.54
CA PRO A 96 -22.17 -19.79 5.90
C PRO A 96 -23.33 -20.19 5.00
N VAL A 97 -23.02 -20.48 3.73
CA VAL A 97 -24.00 -20.93 2.74
C VAL A 97 -24.65 -22.20 3.26
N ALA A 98 -25.88 -22.08 3.75
CA ALA A 98 -26.67 -23.22 4.20
C ALA A 98 -26.80 -24.18 3.02
N HIS A 99 -26.03 -25.26 3.05
CA HIS A 99 -26.19 -26.36 2.11
C HIS A 99 -27.57 -26.95 2.39
N ARG A 100 -28.54 -26.59 1.54
CA ARG A 100 -29.84 -27.27 1.48
C ARG A 100 -29.53 -28.74 1.21
N ARG A 101 -29.61 -29.56 2.25
CA ARG A 101 -29.77 -31.01 2.07
C ARG A 101 -31.10 -31.19 1.34
N ALA A 102 -31.02 -31.52 0.05
CA ALA A 102 -32.16 -31.99 -0.71
C ALA A 102 -32.68 -33.27 -0.03
N MET A 103 -34.00 -33.32 0.17
CA MET A 103 -34.74 -34.51 0.59
C MET A 103 -34.70 -35.58 -0.49
#